data_AF-A0A5D2NTT8-F1
#
_entry.id   AF-A0A5D2NTT8-F1
#
_cell.length_a   1.000
_cell.length_b   1.000
_cell.length_c   1.000
_cell.angle_alpha   90.00
_cell.angle_beta   90.00
_cell.angle_gamma   90.00
#
_symmetry.space_group_name_H-M   'P 1'
#
loop_
_entity.id
_entity.type
_entity.pdbx_description
1 polymer ?
#
loop_
_entity_poly.entity_id
_entity_poly.type
_entity_poly.pdbx_seq_one_letter_code
_entity_poly.pdbx_strand_id
1 'polypeptide(L)'
;MTRSNKSLFNYTTCPSKDSARLADGSLTSISGTVSVVCTPNITLSSVLHVPKFPVNILSISTITKALNCKLEFFPDHCVFQDLQTGKTIGSIRLCDGLYILDRLSKMSQVWKQ
;
A
#
# COMPACT_ATOMS: atom_id res chain seq x y z
N MET A 1 -5.97 30.29 7.06
CA MET A 1 -7.03 29.41 6.51
C MET A 1 -6.36 28.16 5.94
N THR A 2 -6.15 27.12 6.75
CA THR A 2 -5.56 25.86 6.27
C THR A 2 -6.64 25.04 5.58
N ARG A 3 -6.46 24.86 4.28
CA ARG A 3 -7.34 24.08 3.38
C ARG A 3 -7.37 22.65 3.88
N SER A 4 -8.45 22.28 4.58
CA SER A 4 -8.72 20.91 4.99
C SER A 4 -8.82 20.04 3.74
N ASN A 5 -7.76 19.26 3.48
CA ASN A 5 -7.85 18.13 2.58
C ASN A 5 -8.70 17.09 3.31
N LYS A 6 -9.99 16.98 2.96
CA LYS A 6 -10.86 15.88 3.41
C LYS A 6 -10.21 14.58 2.96
N SER A 7 -9.56 13.93 3.93
CA SER A 7 -8.93 12.63 3.84
C SER A 7 -9.85 11.60 3.16
N LEU A 8 -9.38 11.00 2.05
CA LEU A 8 -10.09 10.03 1.19
C LEU A 8 -10.19 8.62 1.81
N PHE A 9 -10.27 8.52 3.13
CA PHE A 9 -10.19 7.26 3.85
C PHE A 9 -11.50 6.93 4.55
N ASN A 10 -12.12 5.81 4.17
CA ASN A 10 -13.16 5.20 4.99
C ASN A 10 -12.48 4.40 6.09
N TYR A 11 -12.62 4.87 7.33
CA TYR A 11 -12.04 4.27 8.52
C TYR A 11 -13.03 3.29 9.14
N THR A 12 -12.59 2.06 9.40
CA THR A 12 -13.36 1.09 10.18
C THR A 12 -12.55 0.73 11.42
N THR A 13 -13.12 1.01 12.60
CA THR A 13 -12.52 0.60 13.87
C THR A 13 -12.53 -0.91 13.95
N CYS A 14 -11.37 -1.53 14.19
CA CYS A 14 -11.31 -2.96 14.48
C CYS A 14 -11.79 -3.18 15.93
N PRO A 15 -12.88 -3.92 16.17
CA PRO A 15 -13.39 -4.18 17.52
C PRO A 15 -12.56 -5.22 18.30
N SER A 16 -11.62 -5.89 17.65
CA SER A 16 -10.75 -6.95 18.21
C SER A 16 -9.42 -6.40 18.74
N LYS A 17 -8.84 -7.09 19.74
CA LYS A 17 -7.46 -6.90 20.26
C LYS A 17 -6.39 -7.35 19.26
N ASP A 18 -6.57 -7.07 17.97
CA ASP A 18 -5.63 -7.51 16.96
C ASP A 18 -4.30 -6.78 17.15
N SER A 19 -3.22 -7.55 17.11
CA SER A 19 -1.86 -7.02 17.26
C SER A 19 -0.97 -7.57 16.17
N ALA A 20 -0.06 -6.71 15.69
CA ALA A 20 0.97 -7.09 14.74
C ALA A 20 2.30 -7.23 15.48
N ARG A 21 3.05 -8.29 15.15
CA ARG A 21 4.45 -8.40 15.56
C ARG A 21 5.32 -7.73 14.50
N LEU A 22 6.11 -6.77 14.94
CA LEU A 22 6.99 -5.99 14.08
C LEU A 22 8.31 -6.73 13.85
N ALA A 23 9.06 -6.29 12.84
CA ALA A 23 10.37 -6.85 12.53
C ALA A 23 11.39 -6.70 13.68
N ASP A 24 11.21 -5.70 14.55
CA ASP A 24 11.99 -5.52 15.78
C ASP A 24 11.58 -6.49 16.93
N GLY A 25 10.60 -7.36 16.68
CA GLY A 25 10.07 -8.33 17.64
C GLY A 25 9.01 -7.79 18.58
N SER A 26 8.76 -6.47 18.59
CA SER A 26 7.73 -5.83 19.43
C SER A 26 6.32 -6.10 18.92
N LEU A 27 5.34 -6.06 19.83
CA LEU A 27 3.93 -6.17 19.51
C LEU A 27 3.31 -4.77 19.53
N THR A 28 2.46 -4.48 18.54
CA THR A 28 1.69 -3.24 18.48
C THR A 28 0.22 -3.53 18.23
N SER A 29 -0.65 -2.76 18.84
CA SER A 29 -2.09 -2.83 18.57
C SER A 29 -2.39 -2.29 17.17
N ILE A 30 -3.34 -2.93 16.49
CA ILE A 30 -3.92 -2.47 15.23
C ILE A 30 -5.13 -1.61 15.60
N SER A 31 -5.11 -0.32 15.26
CA SER A 31 -6.21 0.60 15.62
C SER A 31 -7.43 0.46 14.72
N GLY A 32 -7.24 -0.05 13.51
CA GLY A 32 -8.32 -0.18 12.55
C GLY A 32 -7.80 -0.63 11.20
N THR A 33 -8.76 -0.91 10.32
CA THR A 33 -8.51 -1.07 8.89
C THR A 33 -9.07 0.12 8.14
N VAL A 34 -8.35 0.52 7.11
CA VAL A 34 -8.66 1.66 6.28
C VAL A 34 -8.85 1.18 4.85
N SER A 35 -9.85 1.73 4.17
CA SER A 35 -9.94 1.62 2.72
C SER A 35 -9.22 2.79 2.08
N VAL A 36 -8.24 2.49 1.23
CA VAL A 36 -7.40 3.47 0.54
C VAL A 36 -7.68 3.42 -0.95
N VAL A 37 -8.10 4.55 -1.52
CA VAL A 37 -8.19 4.70 -2.97
C VAL A 37 -6.78 5.01 -3.51
N CYS A 38 -6.19 4.04 -4.19
CA CYS A 38 -4.83 4.16 -4.75
C CYS A 38 -4.83 4.75 -6.16
N THR A 39 -5.81 4.37 -7.00
CA THR A 39 -6.15 5.02 -8.28
C THR A 39 -7.67 5.17 -8.37
N PRO A 40 -8.21 5.93 -9.34
CA PRO A 40 -9.66 5.93 -9.62
C PRO A 40 -10.29 4.54 -9.82
N ASN A 41 -9.48 3.52 -10.16
CA ASN A 41 -9.96 2.16 -10.45
C ASN A 41 -9.52 1.13 -9.39
N ILE A 42 -8.71 1.54 -8.41
CA ILE A 42 -8.10 0.63 -7.43
C ILE A 42 -8.38 1.17 -6.04
N THR A 43 -9.27 0.48 -5.34
CA THR A 43 -9.52 0.67 -3.92
C THR A 43 -8.98 -0.54 -3.18
N LEU A 44 -8.00 -0.31 -2.32
CA LEU A 44 -7.48 -1.34 -1.43
C LEU A 44 -8.29 -1.30 -0.14
N SER A 45 -9.08 -2.34 0.08
CA SER A 45 -9.70 -2.62 1.37
C SER A 45 -8.66 -3.26 2.30
N SER A 46 -8.85 -3.09 3.61
CA SER A 46 -8.05 -3.75 4.64
C SER A 46 -6.59 -3.29 4.75
N VAL A 47 -6.32 -2.00 4.56
CA VAL A 47 -5.02 -1.39 4.89
C VAL A 47 -4.92 -1.22 6.40
N LEU A 48 -3.87 -1.76 7.03
CA LEU A 48 -3.73 -1.74 8.49
C LEU A 48 -3.19 -0.38 8.95
N HIS A 49 -3.96 0.31 9.79
CA HIS A 49 -3.49 1.49 10.48
C HIS A 49 -2.87 1.08 11.82
N VAL A 50 -1.56 1.26 11.90
CA VAL A 50 -0.76 0.91 13.08
C VAL A 50 -0.17 2.20 13.64
N PRO A 51 -0.62 2.69 14.81
CA PRO A 51 -0.23 4.01 15.33
C PRO A 51 1.27 4.21 15.53
N LYS A 52 2.01 3.11 15.73
CA LYS A 52 3.45 3.13 15.93
C LYS A 52 4.21 3.43 14.61
N PHE A 53 3.57 3.31 13.45
CA PHE A 53 4.16 3.67 12.17
C PHE A 53 3.64 5.01 11.66
N PRO A 54 4.50 5.87 11.09
CA PRO A 54 4.07 7.09 10.41
C PRO A 54 3.39 6.81 9.06
N VAL A 55 3.38 5.54 8.61
CA VAL A 55 2.85 5.09 7.32
C VAL A 55 1.85 3.95 7.52
N ASN A 56 0.88 3.85 6.61
CA ASN A 56 -0.05 2.73 6.57
C ASN A 56 0.64 1.47 6.05
N ILE A 57 0.37 0.31 6.66
CA ILE A 57 0.93 -0.96 6.20
C ILE A 57 -0.03 -1.60 5.19
N LEU A 58 0.51 -1.91 4.01
CA LEU A 58 -0.21 -2.62 2.97
C LEU A 58 0.23 -4.08 2.90
N SER A 59 -0.74 -5.00 2.96
CA SER A 59 -0.49 -6.41 2.75
C SER A 59 -0.21 -6.69 1.27
N ILE A 60 0.92 -7.36 0.98
CA ILE A 60 1.27 -7.83 -0.37
C ILE A 60 0.16 -8.72 -0.94
N SER A 61 -0.35 -9.66 -0.14
CA SER A 61 -1.38 -10.60 -0.60
C SER A 61 -2.70 -9.91 -0.94
N THR A 62 -3.00 -8.79 -0.29
CA THR A 62 -4.20 -7.99 -0.58
C THR A 62 -4.04 -7.25 -1.91
N ILE A 63 -2.92 -6.55 -2.11
CA ILE A 63 -2.71 -5.77 -3.34
C ILE A 63 -2.51 -6.66 -4.57
N THR A 64 -1.81 -7.79 -4.45
CA THR A 64 -1.61 -8.70 -5.59
C THR A 64 -2.92 -9.33 -6.06
N LYS A 65 -3.82 -9.68 -5.14
CA LYS A 65 -5.17 -10.16 -5.45
C LYS A 65 -6.04 -9.05 -6.06
N ALA A 66 -6.04 -7.86 -5.47
CA ALA A 66 -6.86 -6.74 -5.94
C ALA A 66 -6.49 -6.30 -7.36
N LEU A 67 -5.22 -6.40 -7.73
CA LEU A 67 -4.70 -6.01 -9.04
C LEU A 67 -4.51 -7.16 -10.02
N ASN A 68 -4.78 -8.41 -9.59
CA ASN A 68 -4.43 -9.61 -10.35
C ASN A 68 -2.99 -9.55 -10.90
N CYS A 69 -2.03 -9.25 -10.03
CA CYS A 69 -0.64 -9.01 -10.39
C CYS A 69 0.31 -9.85 -9.54
N LYS A 70 1.55 -9.99 -9.98
CA LYS A 70 2.67 -10.44 -9.14
C LYS A 70 3.58 -9.27 -8.77
N LEU A 71 4.33 -9.47 -7.70
CA LEU A 71 5.38 -8.57 -7.26
C LEU A 71 6.74 -9.21 -7.49
N GLU A 72 7.65 -8.46 -8.12
CA GLU A 72 9.04 -8.86 -8.32
C GLU A 72 9.94 -7.93 -7.52
N PHE A 73 10.77 -8.50 -6.64
CA PHE A 73 11.66 -7.75 -5.75
C PHE A 73 13.07 -7.65 -6.34
N PHE A 74 13.60 -6.43 -6.32
CA PHE A 74 14.97 -6.09 -6.64
C PHE A 74 15.64 -5.49 -5.40
N PRO A 75 16.98 -5.34 -5.37
CA PRO A 75 17.69 -4.82 -4.21
C PRO A 75 17.23 -3.42 -3.74
N ASP A 76 16.76 -2.59 -4.66
CA ASP A 76 16.42 -1.17 -4.43
C ASP A 76 14.97 -0.80 -4.77
N HIS A 77 14.20 -1.73 -5.34
CA HIS A 77 12.82 -1.49 -5.76
C HIS A 77 12.02 -2.78 -5.88
N CYS A 78 10.71 -2.67 -6.08
CA CYS A 78 9.90 -3.78 -6.55
C CYS A 78 8.93 -3.35 -7.65
N VAL A 79 8.51 -4.31 -8.46
CA VAL A 79 7.71 -4.09 -9.67
C VAL A 79 6.42 -4.89 -9.57
N PHE A 80 5.29 -4.24 -9.88
CA PHE A 80 4.01 -4.90 -10.09
C PHE A 80 3.86 -5.26 -11.56
N GLN A 81 3.65 -6.55 -11.85
CA GLN A 81 3.40 -7.03 -13.20
C GLN A 81 2.00 -7.67 -13.27
N ASP A 82 1.16 -7.14 -14.14
CA ASP A 82 -0.17 -7.68 -14.42
C ASP A 82 -0.07 -9.12 -14.96
N LEU A 83 -0.82 -10.05 -14.36
CA LEU A 83 -0.70 -11.46 -14.70
C LEU A 83 -1.33 -11.81 -16.05
N GLN A 84 -2.27 -11.01 -16.55
CA GLN A 84 -2.95 -11.31 -17.82
C GLN A 84 -2.11 -10.85 -19.02
N THR A 85 -1.55 -9.65 -18.93
CA THR A 85 -0.86 -8.98 -20.02
C THR A 85 0.66 -9.07 -19.93
N GLY A 86 1.19 -9.44 -18.75
CA GLY A 86 2.62 -9.40 -18.47
C GLY A 86 3.20 -7.99 -18.44
N LYS A 87 2.36 -6.94 -18.40
CA LYS A 87 2.85 -5.56 -18.40
C LYS A 87 3.12 -5.07 -16.99
N THR A 88 4.17 -4.27 -16.84
CA THR A 88 4.42 -3.53 -15.61
C THR A 88 3.31 -2.50 -15.38
N ILE A 89 2.63 -2.59 -14.24
CA ILE A 89 1.54 -1.69 -13.86
C ILE A 89 1.91 -0.74 -12.72
N GLY A 90 3.10 -0.91 -12.13
CA GLY A 90 3.64 0.01 -11.14
C GLY A 90 4.99 -0.45 -10.61
N SER A 91 5.65 0.44 -9.87
CA SER A 91 6.90 0.15 -9.15
C SER A 91 6.90 0.86 -7.80
N ILE A 92 7.55 0.26 -6.81
CA ILE A 92 7.80 0.83 -5.48
C ILE A 92 9.30 0.96 -5.28
N ARG A 93 9.74 2.06 -4.67
CA ARG A 93 11.14 2.27 -4.31
C ARG A 93 11.39 1.84 -2.87
N LEU A 94 12.59 1.31 -2.62
CA LEU A 94 13.13 1.16 -1.28
C LEU A 94 13.62 2.53 -0.79
N CYS A 95 13.16 2.94 0.39
CA CYS A 95 13.59 4.16 1.07
C CYS A 95 13.76 3.82 2.54
N ASP A 96 14.97 4.01 3.08
CA ASP A 96 15.31 3.75 4.49
C ASP A 96 14.86 2.36 5.00
N GLY A 97 15.01 1.33 4.17
CA GLY A 97 14.63 -0.05 4.49
C GLY A 97 13.14 -0.36 4.35
N LEU A 98 12.32 0.59 3.88
CA LEU A 98 10.88 0.41 3.63
C LEU A 98 10.53 0.56 2.15
N TYR A 99 9.59 -0.26 1.68
CA TYR A 99 9.03 -0.14 0.34
C TYR A 99 7.90 0.88 0.34
N ILE A 100 8.12 2.06 -0.26
CA ILE A 100 7.16 3.17 -0.23
C ILE A 100 6.35 3.25 -1.52
N LEU A 101 5.04 3.01 -1.41
CA LEU A 101 4.09 3.18 -2.51
C LEU A 101 3.61 4.65 -2.58
N ASP A 102 4.23 5.45 -3.44
CA ASP A 102 3.97 6.91 -3.53
C ASP A 102 2.56 7.25 -4.05
N ARG A 103 2.12 6.58 -5.13
CA ARG A 103 0.74 6.53 -5.63
C ARG A 103 0.75 5.67 -6.89
N LEU A 104 -0.24 4.78 -7.03
CA LEU A 104 -0.53 4.16 -8.32
C LEU A 104 -1.16 5.28 -9.16
N SER A 105 -0.47 5.85 -10.14
CA SER A 105 -1.12 6.61 -11.21
C SER A 105 -1.54 5.62 -12.29
N LYS A 106 -2.65 5.85 -13.00
CA LYS A 106 -2.93 5.15 -14.27
C LYS A 106 -1.64 5.17 -15.10
N MET A 107 -0.93 4.06 -15.19
CA MET A 107 0.35 4.01 -15.87
C MET A 107 0.11 3.99 -17.38
N SER A 108 -0.04 5.17 -17.94
CA SER A 108 0.35 5.46 -19.32
C SER A 108 1.19 6.73 -19.33
N GLN A 109 2.50 6.54 -19.27
CA GLN A 109 3.51 7.26 -20.04
C GLN A 109 4.84 6.66 -19.58
N VAL A 110 5.41 5.75 -20.38
CA VAL A 110 6.44 6.16 -21.34
C VAL A 110 7.55 6.85 -20.55
N TRP A 111 8.53 6.07 -20.10
CA TRP A 111 9.87 6.60 -19.93
C TRP A 111 10.30 7.12 -21.30
N LYS A 112 10.09 8.42 -21.55
CA LYS A 112 10.77 9.16 -22.60
C LYS A 112 11.80 10.05 -21.92
N GLN A 113 13.04 9.66 -22.20
CA GLN A 113 14.34 10.36 -22.11
C GLN A 113 14.87 10.63 -20.72
#